data_AF-A0A2V6ZI73-F1
#
_entry.id   AF-A0A2V6ZI73-F1
#
_cell.length_a   1.000
_cell.length_b   1.000
_cell.length_c   1.000
_cell.angle_alpha   90.00
_cell.angle_beta   90.00
_cell.angle_gamma   90.00
#
_symmetry.space_group_name_H-M   'P 1'
#
loop_
_entity.id
_entity.type
_entity.pdbx_description
1 polymer ?
#
loop_
_entity_poly.entity_id
_entity_poly.type
_entity_poly.pdbx_seq_one_letter_code
_entity_poly.pdbx_strand_id
1 'polypeptide(L)'
;MRRIGMARCSSLMPAVALILTLVLPASAQAPARSETPVGRSEAPVGQITFAVTVTLAPTWFDPAETPGVITPFLTLYALHDALVKPMPGNAWAPSLAESWTASKDGLAYEFVLRKGVRFHNGDPLTADDVKFSFDRYKGGGASTLKSRVAAVEIVDAQRVRFRMKQPWPDFMTFYATPATSAAWIVPKRYVERVGDDGFKKAPVGAGPYRFVSFNPGVELVVEAYDGYWRKTPSVKRVVLKSVPDESTRMVMVKRGETDIAYGLRGPDAEEVRRTPGLALKVVLPTVSQWLVFTQQWDPKSPWADQRVRLAANLGIDRKTFSDAEYLGHGRPAPSIIPRDFEFYWAPPAYPYDPARAKRLLTEAGYPKGFDAVEVATDAVFAPEAEAVLNGLQSIGIRARLRPMERASFYKADQEKQFKYLVRVGSGAAGNASTRIEAFVISGGIRSYGGYPDIDALFRDQAGEMDAKRREALLYRIQQLMYERAMFAPIVEQAGLIGVGTRLAEVPTITGHPFISPYEDLKLK
;
A
#
# COMPACT_ATOMS: atom_id res chain seq x y z
N MET A 1 53.18 -34.97 11.49
CA MET A 1 54.57 -35.23 11.91
C MET A 1 55.34 -35.79 10.72
N ARG A 2 56.58 -35.30 10.53
CA ARG A 2 57.63 -35.71 9.57
C ARG A 2 57.60 -35.13 8.14
N ARG A 3 58.76 -34.54 7.84
CA ARG A 3 59.25 -33.76 6.69
C ARG A 3 60.02 -34.66 5.71
N ILE A 4 60.51 -34.01 4.63
CA ILE A 4 61.70 -34.24 3.79
C ILE A 4 61.30 -34.71 2.38
N GLY A 5 61.67 -34.10 1.24
CA GLY A 5 62.59 -33.00 0.95
C GLY A 5 63.56 -33.36 -0.20
N MET A 6 63.75 -32.43 -1.15
CA MET A 6 64.86 -32.28 -2.14
C MET A 6 64.84 -33.12 -3.44
N ALA A 7 65.33 -32.67 -4.62
CA ALA A 7 65.74 -31.36 -5.18
C ALA A 7 66.25 -31.53 -6.65
N ARG A 8 66.45 -30.37 -7.35
CA ARG A 8 67.40 -30.03 -8.45
C ARG A 8 66.84 -29.98 -9.90
N CYS A 9 66.72 -28.77 -10.48
CA CYS A 9 67.69 -27.95 -11.29
C CYS A 9 67.56 -28.29 -12.80
N SER A 10 67.40 -27.35 -13.73
CA SER A 10 68.38 -26.29 -14.09
C SER A 10 67.76 -25.23 -15.04
N SER A 11 68.38 -24.06 -15.01
CA SER A 11 68.17 -22.78 -15.72
C SER A 11 68.43 -22.77 -17.24
N LEU A 12 67.83 -21.81 -17.97
CA LEU A 12 68.52 -20.72 -18.73
C LEU A 12 67.53 -19.88 -19.58
N MET A 13 67.62 -18.55 -19.47
CA MET A 13 67.00 -17.53 -20.34
C MET A 13 67.69 -17.47 -21.72
N PRO A 14 67.04 -16.85 -22.71
CA PRO A 14 67.57 -15.57 -23.18
C PRO A 14 66.52 -14.49 -23.44
N ALA A 15 66.98 -13.24 -23.37
CA ALA A 15 66.27 -12.00 -23.68
C ALA A 15 66.23 -11.75 -25.20
N VAL A 16 65.12 -11.21 -25.74
CA VAL A 16 65.11 -10.47 -27.03
C VAL A 16 64.02 -9.38 -27.06
N ALA A 17 64.53 -8.15 -27.21
CA ALA A 17 64.04 -6.95 -27.89
C ALA A 17 62.54 -6.62 -28.06
N LEU A 18 62.19 -5.45 -27.54
CA LEU A 18 61.02 -4.64 -27.86
C LEU A 18 61.20 -4.01 -29.26
N ILE A 19 60.34 -4.34 -30.22
CA ILE A 19 60.19 -3.60 -31.48
C ILE A 19 58.78 -3.01 -31.51
N LEU A 20 58.73 -1.67 -31.54
CA LEU A 20 57.53 -0.87 -31.66
C LEU A 20 57.22 -0.67 -33.15
N THR A 21 56.22 -1.38 -33.68
CA THR A 21 55.71 -1.16 -35.04
C THR A 21 54.30 -0.56 -34.97
N LEU A 22 54.18 0.70 -35.42
CA LEU A 22 52.89 1.33 -35.70
C LEU A 22 52.15 0.53 -36.78
N VAL A 23 51.01 -0.05 -36.43
CA VAL A 23 50.03 -0.59 -37.38
C VAL A 23 48.76 0.23 -37.23
N LEU A 24 48.47 1.04 -38.26
CA LEU A 24 47.18 1.71 -38.46
C LEU A 24 46.06 0.65 -38.56
N PRO A 25 44.97 0.73 -37.77
CA PRO A 25 43.84 -0.16 -37.98
C PRO A 25 43.04 0.31 -39.20
N ALA A 26 43.05 -0.51 -40.24
CA ALA A 26 42.08 -0.44 -41.33
C ALA A 26 40.67 -0.64 -40.77
N SER A 27 39.78 0.30 -41.04
CA SER A 27 38.37 0.29 -40.66
C SER A 27 37.63 -0.90 -41.27
N ALA A 28 37.52 -2.00 -40.52
CA ALA A 28 36.54 -3.05 -40.80
C ALA A 28 35.19 -2.62 -40.20
N GLN A 29 34.31 -2.07 -41.03
CA GLN A 29 32.91 -1.85 -40.67
C GLN A 29 32.24 -3.20 -40.39
N ALA A 30 32.02 -3.49 -39.11
CA ALA A 30 31.04 -4.48 -38.72
C ALA A 30 29.66 -4.03 -39.23
N PRO A 31 28.85 -4.91 -39.86
CA PRO A 31 27.51 -4.53 -40.25
C PRO A 31 26.72 -4.19 -38.98
N ALA A 32 26.25 -2.94 -38.93
CA ALA A 32 25.32 -2.50 -37.90
C ALA A 32 24.15 -3.48 -37.88
N ARG A 33 23.94 -4.17 -36.75
CA ARG A 33 22.68 -4.85 -36.49
C ARG A 33 21.61 -3.78 -36.51
N SER A 34 20.83 -3.76 -37.59
CA SER A 34 19.60 -3.01 -37.67
C SER A 34 18.70 -3.48 -36.53
N GLU A 35 18.50 -2.63 -35.53
CA GLU A 35 17.37 -2.77 -34.63
C GLU A 35 16.12 -2.70 -35.50
N THR A 36 15.53 -3.86 -35.76
CA THR A 36 14.24 -3.96 -36.42
C THR A 36 13.25 -3.24 -35.51
N PRO A 37 12.44 -2.28 -36.00
CA PRO A 37 11.42 -1.67 -35.17
C PRO A 37 10.49 -2.80 -34.74
N VAL A 38 10.55 -3.16 -33.45
CA VAL A 38 9.60 -4.09 -32.86
C VAL A 38 8.25 -3.39 -32.96
N GLY A 39 7.39 -3.92 -33.83
CA GLY A 39 6.07 -3.37 -34.10
C GLY A 39 5.30 -3.16 -32.80
N ARG A 40 4.59 -2.03 -32.70
CA ARG A 40 3.62 -1.79 -31.63
C ARG A 40 2.65 -2.97 -31.62
N SER A 41 2.60 -3.72 -30.52
CA SER A 41 1.50 -4.65 -30.26
C SER A 41 0.24 -3.81 -30.06
N GLU A 42 -0.58 -3.65 -31.09
CA GLU A 42 -1.88 -2.98 -30.93
C GLU A 42 -2.75 -3.80 -29.98
N ALA A 43 -3.01 -3.26 -28.78
CA ALA A 43 -3.97 -3.87 -27.87
C ALA A 43 -5.37 -3.87 -28.51
N PRO A 44 -6.18 -4.93 -28.31
CA PRO A 44 -7.50 -5.05 -28.91
C PRO A 44 -8.35 -3.79 -28.70
N VAL A 45 -9.17 -3.44 -29.71
CA VAL A 45 -10.09 -2.30 -29.64
C VAL A 45 -10.98 -2.42 -28.40
N GLY A 46 -11.07 -1.35 -27.61
CA GLY A 46 -11.87 -1.32 -26.37
C GLY A 46 -11.21 -1.97 -25.15
N GLN A 47 -9.95 -2.40 -25.23
CA GLN A 47 -9.18 -2.90 -24.07
C GLN A 47 -8.29 -1.82 -23.47
N ILE A 48 -8.11 -1.81 -22.14
CA ILE A 48 -7.02 -1.09 -21.43
C ILE A 48 -6.16 -2.09 -20.67
N THR A 49 -4.84 -1.92 -20.69
CA THR A 49 -3.89 -2.75 -19.92
C THR A 49 -3.12 -1.93 -18.89
N PHE A 50 -3.12 -2.38 -17.64
CA PHE A 50 -2.43 -1.78 -16.50
C PHE A 50 -1.22 -2.65 -16.13
N ALA A 51 -0.03 -2.07 -16.02
CA ALA A 51 1.12 -2.68 -15.38
C ALA A 51 1.10 -2.34 -13.87
N VAL A 52 0.88 -3.35 -13.03
CA VAL A 52 0.75 -3.18 -11.57
C VAL A 52 2.03 -3.59 -10.86
N THR A 53 2.30 -3.00 -9.70
CA THR A 53 3.58 -3.13 -8.97
C THR A 53 3.78 -4.45 -8.23
N VAL A 54 2.78 -5.34 -8.26
CA VAL A 54 2.72 -6.53 -7.42
C VAL A 54 2.12 -7.72 -8.13
N THR A 55 2.46 -8.90 -7.64
CA THR A 55 1.73 -10.13 -7.97
C THR A 55 0.32 -10.07 -7.39
N LEU A 56 -0.68 -10.16 -8.27
CA LEU A 56 -2.07 -10.33 -7.87
C LEU A 56 -2.28 -11.69 -7.20
N ALA A 57 -3.15 -11.77 -6.19
CA ALA A 57 -3.49 -13.00 -5.49
C ALA A 57 -5.01 -13.27 -5.59
N PRO A 58 -5.45 -14.55 -5.74
CA PRO A 58 -6.87 -14.89 -5.76
C PRO A 58 -7.64 -14.44 -4.51
N THR A 59 -6.96 -14.32 -3.36
CA THR A 59 -7.56 -13.81 -2.12
C THR A 59 -8.02 -12.35 -2.24
N TRP A 60 -7.52 -11.58 -3.21
CA TRP A 60 -7.97 -10.20 -3.46
C TRP A 60 -9.28 -10.14 -4.26
N PHE A 61 -9.79 -11.29 -4.70
CA PHE A 61 -11.08 -11.38 -5.37
C PHE A 61 -12.22 -11.70 -4.40
N ASP A 62 -11.93 -12.02 -3.14
CA ASP A 62 -12.92 -12.20 -2.09
C ASP A 62 -12.83 -11.07 -1.06
N PRO A 63 -13.82 -10.15 -1.02
CA PRO A 63 -13.86 -9.11 0.00
C PRO A 63 -13.79 -9.66 1.43
N ALA A 64 -14.28 -10.87 1.69
CA ALA A 64 -14.28 -11.45 3.04
C ALA A 64 -12.86 -11.64 3.63
N GLU A 65 -11.83 -11.76 2.78
CA GLU A 65 -10.45 -12.03 3.16
C GLU A 65 -9.51 -10.83 2.98
N THR A 66 -10.04 -9.68 2.55
CA THR A 66 -9.19 -8.53 2.22
C THR A 66 -8.36 -8.13 3.44
N PRO A 67 -7.01 -8.21 3.35
CA PRO A 67 -6.15 -7.72 4.41
C PRO A 67 -6.37 -6.21 4.57
N GLY A 68 -6.20 -5.69 5.79
CA GLY A 68 -6.33 -4.26 6.12
C GLY A 68 -5.23 -3.40 5.50
N VAL A 69 -5.11 -3.45 4.19
CA VAL A 69 -4.15 -2.76 3.31
C VAL A 69 -4.89 -2.36 2.04
N ILE A 70 -4.41 -1.32 1.35
CA ILE A 70 -5.14 -0.69 0.25
C ILE A 70 -5.07 -1.46 -1.08
N THR A 71 -4.09 -2.34 -1.27
CA THR A 71 -3.80 -2.95 -2.58
C THR A 71 -4.96 -3.78 -3.18
N PRO A 72 -5.68 -4.63 -2.41
CA PRO A 72 -6.81 -5.39 -2.94
C PRO A 72 -7.94 -4.52 -3.51
N PHE A 73 -8.05 -3.26 -3.08
CA PHE A 73 -9.07 -2.36 -3.62
C PHE A 73 -8.89 -2.05 -5.11
N LEU A 74 -7.70 -2.29 -5.68
CA LEU A 74 -7.50 -2.31 -7.13
C LEU A 74 -8.48 -3.28 -7.82
N THR A 75 -8.63 -4.50 -7.28
CA THR A 75 -9.52 -5.53 -7.86
C THR A 75 -10.94 -5.38 -7.36
N LEU A 76 -11.15 -4.97 -6.10
CA LEU A 76 -12.50 -4.78 -5.56
C LEU A 76 -13.27 -3.71 -6.33
N TYR A 77 -12.67 -2.55 -6.63
CA TYR A 77 -13.35 -1.50 -7.40
C TYR A 77 -13.73 -1.91 -8.83
N ALA A 78 -13.11 -2.97 -9.37
CA ALA A 78 -13.48 -3.53 -10.68
C ALA A 78 -14.58 -4.60 -10.54
N LEU A 79 -14.36 -5.60 -9.68
CA LEU A 79 -15.19 -6.81 -9.58
C LEU A 79 -16.42 -6.63 -8.69
N HIS A 80 -16.30 -5.86 -7.61
CA HIS A 80 -17.30 -5.82 -6.54
C HIS A 80 -17.90 -4.42 -6.41
N ASP A 81 -18.90 -4.32 -5.55
CA ASP A 81 -19.40 -3.03 -5.09
C ASP A 81 -19.74 -3.09 -3.60
N ALA A 82 -19.86 -1.92 -2.98
CA ALA A 82 -20.08 -1.77 -1.54
C ALA A 82 -21.35 -1.00 -1.24
N LEU A 83 -21.88 -1.13 -0.01
CA LEU A 83 -23.00 -0.28 0.43
C LEU A 83 -22.67 1.21 0.31
N VAL A 84 -21.50 1.56 0.83
CA VAL A 84 -20.94 2.90 0.82
C VAL A 84 -19.43 2.73 0.61
N LYS A 85 -18.85 3.52 -0.29
CA LYS A 85 -17.41 3.55 -0.55
C LYS A 85 -16.97 4.94 -1.00
N PRO A 86 -15.67 5.27 -0.91
CA PRO A 86 -15.15 6.48 -1.52
C PRO A 86 -15.38 6.50 -3.03
N MET A 87 -15.82 7.65 -3.54
CA MET A 87 -15.96 7.97 -4.97
C MET A 87 -15.42 9.40 -5.20
N PRO A 88 -15.21 9.84 -6.46
CA PRO A 88 -14.69 11.20 -6.71
C PRO A 88 -15.52 12.27 -5.99
N GLY A 89 -14.86 13.08 -5.17
CA GLY A 89 -15.48 14.17 -4.41
C GLY A 89 -16.26 13.76 -3.15
N ASN A 90 -16.42 12.47 -2.84
CA ASN A 90 -17.14 12.03 -1.65
C ASN A 90 -16.49 10.78 -1.01
N ALA A 91 -15.96 10.95 0.21
CA ALA A 91 -15.29 9.88 0.94
C ALA A 91 -16.24 8.77 1.40
N TRP A 92 -17.54 9.06 1.55
CA TRP A 92 -18.60 8.10 1.91
C TRP A 92 -19.75 8.21 0.90
N ALA A 93 -19.48 7.86 -0.36
CA ALA A 93 -20.51 7.97 -1.40
C ALA A 93 -21.54 6.85 -1.29
N PRO A 94 -22.86 7.17 -1.33
CA PRO A 94 -23.91 6.16 -1.51
C PRO A 94 -23.62 5.31 -2.75
N SER A 95 -23.64 3.99 -2.60
CA SER A 95 -23.33 3.03 -3.67
C SER A 95 -24.45 1.99 -3.77
N LEU A 96 -24.26 0.77 -3.27
CA LEU A 96 -25.34 -0.23 -3.19
C LEU A 96 -26.43 0.16 -2.18
N ALA A 97 -26.09 0.97 -1.17
CA ALA A 97 -27.07 1.68 -0.35
C ALA A 97 -27.32 3.07 -0.94
N GLU A 98 -28.59 3.43 -1.15
CA GLU A 98 -28.98 4.76 -1.62
C GLU A 98 -28.88 5.81 -0.50
N SER A 99 -29.03 5.39 0.75
CA SER A 99 -28.90 6.23 1.93
C SER A 99 -28.63 5.37 3.18
N TRP A 100 -28.18 6.03 4.24
CA TRP A 100 -28.12 5.44 5.58
C TRP A 100 -28.41 6.50 6.64
N THR A 101 -28.84 6.06 7.82
CA THR A 101 -29.05 6.91 8.99
C THR A 101 -28.37 6.30 10.21
N ALA A 102 -27.79 7.15 11.06
CA ALA A 102 -27.30 6.78 12.37
C ALA A 102 -28.32 7.21 13.44
N SER A 103 -28.57 6.37 14.44
CA SER A 103 -29.37 6.77 15.60
C SER A 103 -28.63 7.81 16.44
N LYS A 104 -29.39 8.66 17.14
CA LYS A 104 -28.82 9.75 17.96
C LYS A 104 -27.89 9.27 19.08
N ASP A 105 -28.11 8.06 19.58
CA ASP A 105 -27.32 7.40 20.62
C ASP A 105 -26.10 6.64 20.07
N GLY A 106 -25.91 6.60 18.74
CA GLY A 106 -24.80 5.88 18.10
C GLY A 106 -24.89 4.36 18.19
N LEU A 107 -26.06 3.81 18.56
CA LEU A 107 -26.26 2.37 18.76
C LEU A 107 -26.84 1.65 17.54
N ALA A 108 -27.31 2.36 16.53
CA ALA A 108 -27.88 1.76 15.33
C ALA A 108 -27.51 2.52 14.06
N TYR A 109 -27.23 1.78 12.99
CA TYR A 109 -27.07 2.29 11.63
C TYR A 109 -28.02 1.54 10.70
N GLU A 110 -28.92 2.24 10.03
CA GLU A 110 -29.85 1.65 9.07
C GLU A 110 -29.47 2.05 7.64
N PHE A 111 -29.37 1.08 6.74
CA PHE A 111 -29.05 1.27 5.34
C PHE A 111 -30.26 0.92 4.48
N VAL A 112 -30.56 1.77 3.51
CA VAL A 112 -31.58 1.53 2.49
C VAL A 112 -30.87 1.10 1.21
N LEU A 113 -31.19 -0.10 0.73
CA LEU A 113 -30.57 -0.71 -0.46
C LEU A 113 -31.22 -0.17 -1.74
N ARG A 114 -30.39 -0.06 -2.77
CA ARG A 114 -30.82 0.33 -4.10
C ARG A 114 -31.63 -0.80 -4.75
N LYS A 115 -32.83 -0.46 -5.22
CA LYS A 115 -33.71 -1.40 -5.91
C LYS A 115 -33.15 -1.79 -7.28
N GLY A 116 -33.37 -3.05 -7.66
CA GLY A 116 -33.09 -3.56 -9.01
C GLY A 116 -31.62 -3.86 -9.31
N VAL A 117 -30.72 -3.74 -8.33
CA VAL A 117 -29.31 -4.12 -8.51
C VAL A 117 -29.19 -5.63 -8.66
N ARG A 118 -28.32 -6.05 -9.58
CA ARG A 118 -28.01 -7.46 -9.84
C ARG A 118 -26.51 -7.70 -9.76
N PHE A 119 -26.15 -8.88 -9.28
CA PHE A 119 -24.79 -9.40 -9.41
C PHE A 119 -24.49 -9.80 -10.86
N HIS A 120 -23.22 -10.03 -11.19
CA HIS A 120 -22.77 -10.39 -12.55
C HIS A 120 -23.41 -11.66 -13.11
N ASN A 121 -23.89 -12.56 -12.24
CA ASN A 121 -24.58 -13.79 -12.59
C ASN A 121 -26.11 -13.61 -12.77
N GLY A 122 -26.63 -12.39 -12.62
CA GLY A 122 -28.05 -12.05 -12.75
C GLY A 122 -28.87 -12.15 -11.47
N ASP A 123 -28.32 -12.72 -10.38
CA ASP A 123 -29.02 -12.80 -9.09
C ASP A 123 -29.34 -11.39 -8.56
N PRO A 124 -30.53 -11.16 -8.00
CA PRO A 124 -30.87 -9.89 -7.37
C PRO A 124 -30.07 -9.71 -6.07
N LEU A 125 -29.64 -8.48 -5.80
CA LEU A 125 -29.02 -8.11 -4.53
C LEU A 125 -30.08 -7.80 -3.47
N THR A 126 -29.92 -8.37 -2.28
CA THR A 126 -30.87 -8.27 -1.17
C THR A 126 -30.18 -8.01 0.17
N ALA A 127 -30.98 -7.69 1.21
CA ALA A 127 -30.47 -7.55 2.57
C ALA A 127 -29.82 -8.84 3.14
N ASP A 128 -30.21 -10.03 2.67
CA ASP A 128 -29.56 -11.28 3.03
C ASP A 128 -28.08 -11.33 2.61
N ASP A 129 -27.76 -10.78 1.44
CA ASP A 129 -26.38 -10.74 0.92
C ASP A 129 -25.50 -9.81 1.75
N VAL A 130 -26.08 -8.71 2.26
CA VAL A 130 -25.39 -7.79 3.17
C VAL A 130 -25.04 -8.48 4.48
N LYS A 131 -26.05 -9.09 5.12
CA LYS A 131 -25.85 -9.81 6.37
C LYS A 131 -24.82 -10.92 6.20
N PHE A 132 -24.95 -11.71 5.14
CA PHE A 132 -24.01 -12.79 4.82
C PHE A 132 -22.58 -12.28 4.65
N SER A 133 -22.39 -11.21 3.87
CA SER A 133 -21.06 -10.64 3.62
C SER A 133 -20.38 -10.16 4.92
N PHE A 134 -21.14 -9.52 5.81
CA PHE A 134 -20.63 -9.09 7.11
C PHE A 134 -20.30 -10.27 8.04
N ASP A 135 -21.20 -11.25 8.16
CA ASP A 135 -21.00 -12.41 9.04
C ASP A 135 -19.76 -13.23 8.62
N ARG A 136 -19.58 -13.39 7.30
CA ARG A 136 -18.45 -14.08 6.66
C ARG A 136 -17.12 -13.34 6.82
N TYR A 137 -17.14 -12.02 7.05
CA TYR A 137 -15.93 -11.20 7.04
C TYR A 137 -14.87 -11.68 8.04
N LYS A 138 -13.66 -11.97 7.54
CA LYS A 138 -12.49 -12.42 8.32
C LYS A 138 -11.22 -11.64 7.97
N GLY A 139 -11.35 -10.54 7.22
CA GLY A 139 -10.25 -9.68 6.80
C GLY A 139 -9.76 -8.71 7.88
N GLY A 140 -8.98 -7.72 7.46
CA GLY A 140 -8.41 -6.71 8.35
C GLY A 140 -9.48 -5.85 9.06
N GLY A 141 -9.58 -5.96 10.38
CA GLY A 141 -10.61 -5.26 11.17
C GLY A 141 -11.80 -6.11 11.56
N ALA A 142 -11.83 -7.40 11.17
CA ALA A 142 -12.90 -8.33 11.55
C ALA A 142 -13.06 -8.44 13.09
N SER A 143 -11.96 -8.46 13.85
CA SER A 143 -12.00 -8.46 15.33
C SER A 143 -12.71 -7.22 15.89
N THR A 144 -12.32 -6.02 15.44
CA THR A 144 -12.92 -4.75 15.84
C THR A 144 -14.41 -4.67 15.48
N LEU A 145 -14.77 -5.03 14.24
CA LEU A 145 -16.17 -5.04 13.80
C LEU A 145 -17.01 -6.07 14.57
N LYS A 146 -16.57 -7.33 14.68
CA LYS A 146 -17.33 -8.40 15.35
C LYS A 146 -17.42 -8.22 16.87
N SER A 147 -16.42 -7.58 17.48
CA SER A 147 -16.48 -7.26 18.91
C SER A 147 -17.47 -6.14 19.21
N ARG A 148 -17.67 -5.17 18.29
CA ARG A 148 -18.52 -3.98 18.51
C ARG A 148 -19.93 -4.07 17.94
N VAL A 149 -20.13 -4.79 16.84
CA VAL A 149 -21.46 -5.04 16.27
C VAL A 149 -22.14 -6.16 17.06
N ALA A 150 -23.33 -5.86 17.60
CA ALA A 150 -24.17 -6.81 18.32
C ALA A 150 -24.98 -7.70 17.36
N ALA A 151 -25.56 -7.10 16.32
CA ALA A 151 -26.39 -7.80 15.34
C ALA A 151 -26.44 -7.06 14.00
N VAL A 152 -26.67 -7.82 12.94
CA VAL A 152 -27.11 -7.32 11.63
C VAL A 152 -28.52 -7.86 11.40
N GLU A 153 -29.50 -6.97 11.43
CA GLU A 153 -30.93 -7.26 11.32
C GLU A 153 -31.42 -6.98 9.90
N ILE A 154 -32.13 -7.93 9.31
CA ILE A 154 -32.88 -7.72 8.08
C ILE A 154 -34.23 -7.13 8.50
N VAL A 155 -34.42 -5.83 8.26
CA VAL A 155 -35.68 -5.14 8.59
C VAL A 155 -36.73 -5.45 7.52
N ASP A 156 -36.30 -5.42 6.25
CA ASP A 156 -37.03 -5.93 5.09
C ASP A 156 -36.04 -6.26 3.95
N ALA A 157 -36.55 -6.67 2.79
CA ALA A 157 -35.72 -7.09 1.65
C ALA A 157 -34.72 -6.03 1.14
N GLN A 158 -34.96 -4.75 1.42
CA GLN A 158 -34.14 -3.61 1.00
C GLN A 158 -33.67 -2.76 2.19
N ARG A 159 -33.84 -3.23 3.43
CA ARG A 159 -33.41 -2.51 4.64
C ARG A 159 -32.66 -3.43 5.58
N VAL A 160 -31.47 -2.98 5.95
CA VAL A 160 -30.59 -3.68 6.90
C VAL A 160 -30.18 -2.73 8.01
N ARG A 161 -30.25 -3.22 9.25
CA ARG A 161 -29.90 -2.45 10.44
C ARG A 161 -28.75 -3.13 11.17
N PHE A 162 -27.68 -2.39 11.39
CA PHE A 162 -26.59 -2.77 12.26
C PHE A 162 -26.85 -2.24 13.66
N ARG A 163 -26.77 -3.11 14.67
CA ARG A 163 -26.82 -2.72 16.09
C ARG A 163 -25.44 -2.79 16.71
N MET A 164 -25.04 -1.75 17.42
CA MET A 164 -23.79 -1.69 18.16
C MET A 164 -24.00 -2.13 19.61
N LYS A 165 -22.96 -2.71 20.22
CA LYS A 165 -22.96 -3.03 21.66
C LYS A 165 -22.78 -1.80 22.55
N GLN A 166 -22.13 -0.78 22.02
CA GLN A 166 -21.82 0.51 22.65
C GLN A 166 -21.80 1.59 21.54
N PRO A 167 -22.00 2.88 21.85
CA PRO A 167 -21.86 3.95 20.87
C PRO A 167 -20.50 3.86 20.17
N TRP A 168 -20.50 3.90 18.83
CA TRP A 168 -19.27 3.72 18.05
C TRP A 168 -19.15 4.75 16.91
N PRO A 169 -18.47 5.88 17.15
CA PRO A 169 -18.38 6.97 16.16
C PRO A 169 -17.59 6.58 14.89
N ASP A 170 -16.70 5.58 14.98
CA ASP A 170 -15.89 5.11 13.84
C ASP A 170 -16.57 3.98 13.02
N PHE A 171 -17.82 3.59 13.30
CA PHE A 171 -18.46 2.49 12.56
C PHE A 171 -18.39 2.71 11.04
N MET A 172 -18.76 3.89 10.56
CA MET A 172 -18.69 4.23 9.14
C MET A 172 -17.25 4.33 8.63
N THR A 173 -16.31 4.77 9.45
CA THR A 173 -14.88 4.79 9.09
C THR A 173 -14.37 3.38 8.81
N PHE A 174 -14.69 2.39 9.64
CA PHE A 174 -14.31 1.00 9.41
C PHE A 174 -15.12 0.36 8.29
N TYR A 175 -16.43 0.56 8.29
CA TYR A 175 -17.35 -0.16 7.40
C TYR A 175 -17.33 0.40 5.96
N ALA A 176 -17.34 1.71 5.80
CA ALA A 176 -17.57 2.39 4.52
C ALA A 176 -16.31 2.99 3.86
N THR A 177 -15.12 2.74 4.39
CA THR A 177 -13.86 3.16 3.77
C THR A 177 -12.94 1.96 3.51
N PRO A 178 -11.91 2.10 2.66
CA PRO A 178 -10.86 1.12 2.49
C PRO A 178 -9.98 0.82 3.72
N ALA A 179 -10.41 1.24 4.93
CA ALA A 179 -9.93 0.67 6.19
C ALA A 179 -10.22 -0.84 6.24
N THR A 180 -11.41 -1.24 5.79
CA THR A 180 -11.84 -2.64 5.68
C THR A 180 -12.62 -2.84 4.38
N SER A 181 -12.94 -4.08 4.06
CA SER A 181 -13.83 -4.44 2.94
C SER A 181 -15.21 -4.91 3.43
N ALA A 182 -15.56 -4.67 4.69
CA ALA A 182 -16.75 -5.26 5.30
C ALA A 182 -18.07 -4.82 4.67
N ALA A 183 -18.11 -3.63 4.02
CA ALA A 183 -19.28 -3.17 3.29
C ALA A 183 -19.38 -3.66 1.84
N TRP A 184 -18.41 -4.44 1.35
CA TRP A 184 -18.40 -4.96 -0.03
C TRP A 184 -19.21 -6.26 -0.10
N ILE A 185 -20.20 -6.29 -0.99
CA ILE A 185 -21.28 -7.29 -0.94
C ILE A 185 -21.06 -8.38 -1.99
N VAL A 186 -21.18 -9.63 -1.55
CA VAL A 186 -21.09 -10.84 -2.40
C VAL A 186 -22.41 -11.62 -2.40
N PRO A 187 -22.75 -12.35 -3.48
CA PRO A 187 -23.98 -13.12 -3.57
C PRO A 187 -23.97 -14.35 -2.66
N LYS A 188 -24.79 -14.34 -1.61
CA LYS A 188 -24.88 -15.43 -0.61
C LYS A 188 -25.06 -16.80 -1.26
N ARG A 189 -26.10 -16.93 -2.10
CA ARG A 189 -26.47 -18.20 -2.74
C ARG A 189 -25.35 -18.79 -3.59
N TYR A 190 -24.62 -17.93 -4.30
CA TYR A 190 -23.51 -18.37 -5.13
C TYR A 190 -22.34 -18.84 -4.27
N VAL A 191 -21.93 -18.05 -3.27
CA VAL A 191 -20.82 -18.38 -2.38
C VAL A 191 -21.10 -19.68 -1.62
N GLU A 192 -22.31 -19.87 -1.09
CA GLU A 192 -22.71 -21.12 -0.41
C GLU A 192 -22.66 -22.34 -1.35
N ARG A 193 -22.98 -22.16 -2.64
CA ARG A 193 -22.95 -23.23 -3.63
C ARG A 193 -21.52 -23.64 -4.04
N VAL A 194 -20.60 -22.68 -4.20
CA VAL A 194 -19.26 -22.94 -4.74
C VAL A 194 -18.17 -23.03 -3.67
N GLY A 195 -18.44 -22.57 -2.44
CA GLY A 195 -17.48 -22.48 -1.34
C GLY A 195 -16.42 -21.39 -1.54
N ASP A 196 -15.61 -21.14 -0.50
CA ASP A 196 -14.57 -20.09 -0.48
C ASP A 196 -13.59 -20.22 -1.64
N ASP A 197 -13.09 -21.42 -1.88
CA ASP A 197 -12.09 -21.66 -2.93
C ASP A 197 -12.70 -21.60 -4.33
N GLY A 198 -13.96 -22.03 -4.49
CA GLY A 198 -14.70 -21.86 -5.74
C GLY A 198 -14.94 -20.40 -6.05
N PHE A 199 -15.30 -19.60 -5.04
CA PHE A 199 -15.52 -18.17 -5.19
C PHE A 199 -14.25 -17.43 -5.58
N LYS A 200 -13.10 -17.73 -4.97
CA LYS A 200 -11.81 -17.12 -5.35
C LYS A 200 -11.36 -17.46 -6.77
N LYS A 201 -11.77 -18.62 -7.31
CA LYS A 201 -11.46 -19.03 -8.69
C LYS A 201 -12.38 -18.39 -9.72
N ALA A 202 -13.63 -18.13 -9.36
CA ALA A 202 -14.65 -17.54 -10.21
C ALA A 202 -15.49 -16.53 -9.42
N PRO A 203 -14.93 -15.35 -9.07
CA PRO A 203 -15.61 -14.37 -8.24
C PRO A 203 -16.80 -13.76 -8.98
N VAL A 204 -17.91 -13.60 -8.26
CA VAL A 204 -19.11 -12.89 -8.72
C VAL A 204 -19.33 -11.70 -7.79
N GLY A 205 -19.44 -10.51 -8.37
CA GLY A 205 -19.72 -9.29 -7.63
C GLY A 205 -20.83 -8.46 -8.27
N ALA A 206 -20.95 -7.21 -7.83
CA ALA A 206 -21.89 -6.22 -8.36
C ALA A 206 -21.15 -5.00 -8.95
N GLY A 207 -19.85 -5.14 -9.23
CA GLY A 207 -19.00 -4.07 -9.74
C GLY A 207 -19.16 -3.82 -11.25
N PRO A 208 -18.47 -2.79 -11.77
CA PRO A 208 -18.54 -2.40 -13.18
C PRO A 208 -17.98 -3.43 -14.17
N TYR A 209 -17.09 -4.33 -13.72
CA TYR A 209 -16.49 -5.35 -14.57
C TYR A 209 -16.65 -6.74 -13.95
N ARG A 210 -16.89 -7.75 -14.78
CA ARG A 210 -16.97 -9.16 -14.35
C ARG A 210 -15.69 -9.90 -14.67
N PHE A 211 -15.40 -10.91 -13.85
CA PHE A 211 -14.24 -11.79 -14.02
C PHE A 211 -14.30 -12.56 -15.35
N VAL A 212 -13.17 -12.63 -16.06
CA VAL A 212 -13.01 -13.46 -17.27
C VAL A 212 -12.00 -14.58 -17.01
N SER A 213 -10.77 -14.21 -16.64
CA SER A 213 -9.71 -15.18 -16.37
C SER A 213 -8.66 -14.60 -15.44
N PHE A 214 -7.94 -15.48 -14.76
CA PHE A 214 -6.79 -15.12 -13.95
C PHE A 214 -5.66 -16.12 -14.19
N ASN A 215 -4.50 -15.61 -14.61
CA ASN A 215 -3.27 -16.38 -14.69
C ASN A 215 -2.34 -15.93 -13.56
N PRO A 216 -2.19 -16.74 -12.48
CA PRO A 216 -1.41 -16.36 -11.31
C PRO A 216 0.00 -15.89 -11.64
N GLY A 217 0.41 -14.76 -11.07
CA GLY A 217 1.73 -14.16 -11.35
C GLY A 217 1.82 -13.39 -12.68
N VAL A 218 0.82 -13.51 -13.56
CA VAL A 218 0.83 -12.88 -14.89
C VAL A 218 -0.22 -11.78 -14.99
N GLU A 219 -1.51 -12.12 -14.97
CA GLU A 219 -2.58 -11.13 -15.20
C GLU A 219 -3.96 -11.55 -14.71
N LEU A 220 -4.79 -10.54 -14.40
CA LEU A 220 -6.24 -10.65 -14.26
C LEU A 220 -6.90 -9.98 -15.46
N VAL A 221 -7.85 -10.67 -16.10
CA VAL A 221 -8.68 -10.13 -17.18
C VAL A 221 -10.12 -9.99 -16.68
N VAL A 222 -10.68 -8.80 -16.86
CA VAL A 222 -12.08 -8.48 -16.55
C VAL A 222 -12.74 -7.80 -17.75
N GLU A 223 -14.05 -7.95 -17.90
CA GLU A 223 -14.82 -7.33 -18.99
C GLU A 223 -15.99 -6.53 -18.46
N ALA A 224 -16.41 -5.52 -19.22
CA ALA A 224 -17.47 -4.61 -18.82
C ALA A 224 -18.78 -5.39 -18.54
N TYR A 225 -19.43 -5.04 -17.43
CA TYR A 225 -20.76 -5.54 -17.11
C TYR A 225 -21.81 -4.49 -17.50
N ASP A 226 -22.53 -4.76 -18.59
CA ASP A 226 -23.53 -3.83 -19.12
C ASP A 226 -24.69 -3.56 -18.13
N GLY A 227 -24.93 -4.48 -17.19
CA GLY A 227 -25.94 -4.37 -16.13
C GLY A 227 -25.50 -3.59 -14.89
N TYR A 228 -24.33 -2.94 -14.88
CA TYR A 228 -23.87 -2.18 -13.72
C TYR A 228 -24.75 -0.95 -13.47
N TRP A 229 -25.26 -0.83 -12.24
CA TRP A 229 -26.35 0.08 -11.88
C TRP A 229 -26.02 1.57 -12.05
N ARG A 230 -24.74 1.96 -11.92
CA ARG A 230 -24.33 3.38 -11.97
C ARG A 230 -24.19 3.86 -13.41
N LYS A 231 -23.44 3.11 -14.22
CA LYS A 231 -23.05 3.47 -15.59
C LYS A 231 -22.39 2.31 -16.31
N THR A 232 -22.84 1.98 -17.51
CA THR A 232 -22.15 0.99 -18.36
C THR A 232 -20.73 1.46 -18.70
N PRO A 233 -19.67 0.67 -18.42
CA PRO A 233 -18.31 1.05 -18.77
C PRO A 233 -18.12 1.19 -20.29
N SER A 234 -17.40 2.26 -20.70
CA SER A 234 -17.09 2.48 -22.11
C SER A 234 -15.97 1.55 -22.61
N VAL A 235 -15.04 1.21 -21.73
CA VAL A 235 -13.94 0.28 -21.97
C VAL A 235 -14.46 -1.14 -21.77
N LYS A 236 -14.36 -1.96 -22.81
CA LYS A 236 -14.95 -3.31 -22.84
C LYS A 236 -14.12 -4.36 -22.10
N ARG A 237 -12.80 -4.15 -22.01
CA ARG A 237 -11.90 -5.09 -21.32
C ARG A 237 -10.82 -4.35 -20.55
N VAL A 238 -10.54 -4.80 -19.33
CA VAL A 238 -9.42 -4.33 -18.52
C VAL A 238 -8.52 -5.52 -18.20
N VAL A 239 -7.22 -5.33 -18.43
CA VAL A 239 -6.19 -6.32 -18.09
C VAL A 239 -5.28 -5.71 -17.02
N LEU A 240 -5.20 -6.36 -15.86
CA LEU A 240 -4.28 -5.99 -14.78
C LEU A 240 -3.09 -6.95 -14.81
N LYS A 241 -1.96 -6.51 -15.37
CA LYS A 241 -0.74 -7.31 -15.55
C LYS A 241 0.23 -7.10 -14.40
N SER A 242 0.64 -8.18 -13.74
CA SER A 242 1.60 -8.17 -12.64
C SER A 242 3.01 -7.96 -13.19
N VAL A 243 3.62 -6.81 -12.88
CA VAL A 243 4.97 -6.46 -13.36
C VAL A 243 5.73 -5.81 -12.19
N PRO A 244 6.32 -6.61 -11.28
CA PRO A 244 6.99 -6.07 -10.08
C PRO A 244 8.19 -5.18 -10.38
N ASP A 245 8.94 -5.47 -11.44
CA ASP A 245 10.08 -4.67 -11.88
C ASP A 245 9.64 -3.31 -12.46
N GLU A 246 10.15 -2.23 -11.88
CA GLU A 246 9.71 -0.86 -12.19
C GLU A 246 10.14 -0.39 -13.58
N SER A 247 11.40 -0.59 -13.93
CA SER A 247 11.92 -0.17 -15.23
C SER A 247 11.26 -0.95 -16.37
N THR A 248 10.89 -2.22 -16.14
CA THR A 248 10.04 -2.98 -17.08
C THR A 248 8.68 -2.32 -17.27
N ARG A 249 7.99 -1.88 -16.21
CA ARG A 249 6.70 -1.16 -16.34
C ARG A 249 6.83 0.12 -17.15
N MET A 250 7.87 0.91 -16.88
CA MET A 250 8.16 2.13 -17.63
C MET A 250 8.37 1.82 -19.12
N VAL A 251 9.16 0.79 -19.45
CA VAL A 251 9.42 0.40 -20.84
C VAL A 251 8.14 -0.06 -21.54
N MET A 252 7.27 -0.81 -20.85
CA MET A 252 6.00 -1.29 -21.39
C MET A 252 5.05 -0.13 -21.74
N VAL A 253 4.90 0.88 -20.87
CA VAL A 253 4.06 2.05 -21.19
C VAL A 253 4.66 2.88 -22.32
N LYS A 254 6.00 3.01 -22.35
CA LYS A 254 6.72 3.70 -23.44
C LYS A 254 6.56 3.03 -24.80
N ARG A 255 6.49 1.70 -24.84
CA ARG A 255 6.25 0.92 -26.06
C ARG A 255 4.77 0.81 -26.44
N GLY A 256 3.86 1.26 -25.56
CA GLY A 256 2.43 1.10 -25.74
C GLY A 256 1.93 -0.33 -25.51
N GLU A 257 2.74 -1.20 -24.90
CA GLU A 257 2.34 -2.55 -24.48
C GLU A 257 1.35 -2.49 -23.31
N THR A 258 1.43 -1.44 -22.50
CA THR A 258 0.45 -1.09 -21.46
C THR A 258 0.03 0.36 -21.58
N ASP A 259 -1.21 0.64 -21.19
CA ASP A 259 -1.76 1.99 -21.17
C ASP A 259 -1.43 2.74 -19.87
N ILE A 260 -1.21 2.00 -18.78
CA ILE A 260 -0.96 2.55 -17.45
C ILE A 260 0.20 1.80 -16.79
N ALA A 261 1.13 2.51 -16.18
CA ALA A 261 2.20 1.96 -15.36
C ALA A 261 2.16 2.59 -13.95
N TYR A 262 1.89 1.78 -12.93
CA TYR A 262 1.81 2.26 -11.54
C TYR A 262 3.17 2.34 -10.85
N GLY A 263 3.27 3.26 -9.89
CA GLY A 263 4.36 3.30 -8.90
C GLY A 263 5.73 3.41 -9.55
N LEU A 264 5.88 4.39 -10.44
CA LEU A 264 7.19 4.80 -10.95
C LEU A 264 7.83 5.76 -9.96
N ARG A 265 9.15 5.82 -9.94
CA ARG A 265 9.95 6.65 -9.05
C ARG A 265 11.12 7.27 -9.80
N GLY A 266 11.64 8.36 -9.25
CA GLY A 266 12.87 9.03 -9.68
C GLY A 266 13.13 8.97 -11.19
N PRO A 267 14.17 8.24 -11.65
CA PRO A 267 14.53 8.15 -13.06
C PRO A 267 13.40 7.63 -13.98
N ASP A 268 12.65 6.61 -13.57
CA ASP A 268 11.58 6.01 -14.39
C ASP A 268 10.37 6.95 -14.51
N ALA A 269 10.10 7.76 -13.50
CA ALA A 269 9.08 8.80 -13.58
C ALA A 269 9.52 10.00 -14.45
N GLU A 270 10.79 10.40 -14.38
CA GLU A 270 11.35 11.42 -15.29
C GLU A 270 11.37 10.94 -16.74
N GLU A 271 11.61 9.65 -16.96
CA GLU A 271 11.52 9.02 -18.29
C GLU A 271 10.14 9.24 -18.93
N VAL A 272 9.07 9.08 -18.14
CA VAL A 272 7.71 9.33 -18.60
C VAL A 272 7.53 10.80 -18.96
N ARG A 273 8.02 11.74 -18.13
CA ARG A 273 7.91 13.19 -18.41
C ARG A 273 8.60 13.60 -19.70
N ARG A 274 9.76 13.01 -20.00
CA ARG A 274 10.54 13.34 -21.21
C ARG A 274 10.07 12.63 -22.48
N THR A 275 9.25 11.58 -22.35
CA THR A 275 8.81 10.79 -23.50
C THR A 275 7.60 11.45 -24.17
N PRO A 276 7.69 11.86 -25.45
CA PRO A 276 6.57 12.49 -26.14
C PRO A 276 5.32 11.59 -26.18
N GLY A 277 4.17 12.17 -25.84
CA GLY A 277 2.87 11.50 -25.85
C GLY A 277 2.52 10.75 -24.57
N LEU A 278 3.47 10.48 -23.68
CA LEU A 278 3.16 9.99 -22.33
C LEU A 278 2.82 11.15 -21.40
N ALA A 279 2.04 10.85 -20.36
CA ALA A 279 1.76 11.77 -19.27
C ALA A 279 2.13 11.14 -17.92
N LEU A 280 2.78 11.92 -17.05
CA LEU A 280 2.97 11.53 -15.66
C LEU A 280 1.78 12.05 -14.84
N LYS A 281 0.93 11.13 -14.38
CA LYS A 281 -0.16 11.45 -13.46
C LYS A 281 0.31 11.27 -12.02
N VAL A 282 0.15 12.31 -11.21
CA VAL A 282 0.45 12.29 -9.78
C VAL A 282 -0.85 12.11 -9.00
N VAL A 283 -0.84 11.19 -8.04
CA VAL A 283 -1.90 11.02 -7.04
C VAL A 283 -1.31 11.10 -5.64
N LEU A 284 -2.07 11.61 -4.68
CA LEU A 284 -1.67 11.72 -3.27
C LEU A 284 -2.57 10.79 -2.44
N PRO A 285 -2.20 9.50 -2.31
CA PRO A 285 -2.93 8.58 -1.46
C PRO A 285 -2.68 8.86 0.03
N THR A 286 -3.52 8.31 0.89
CA THR A 286 -3.32 8.35 2.36
C THR A 286 -2.29 7.31 2.84
N VAL A 287 -1.17 7.22 2.10
CA VAL A 287 -0.08 6.29 2.36
C VAL A 287 1.06 7.03 3.05
N SER A 288 1.34 6.65 4.30
CA SER A 288 2.55 7.05 5.01
C SER A 288 3.51 5.88 5.12
N GLN A 289 4.81 6.18 5.22
CA GLN A 289 5.90 5.21 5.33
C GLN A 289 6.81 5.59 6.50
N TRP A 290 7.31 4.61 7.24
CA TRP A 290 8.14 4.84 8.43
C TRP A 290 9.01 3.64 8.81
N LEU A 291 9.99 3.87 9.68
CA LEU A 291 10.70 2.81 10.39
C LEU A 291 10.04 2.50 11.72
N VAL A 292 9.95 1.20 12.03
CA VAL A 292 9.56 0.66 13.33
C VAL A 292 10.79 0.16 14.07
N PHE A 293 10.91 0.59 15.32
CA PHE A 293 11.93 0.12 16.25
C PHE A 293 11.37 -1.05 17.08
N THR A 294 11.41 -2.27 16.54
CA THR A 294 10.68 -3.41 17.13
C THR A 294 11.14 -3.77 18.55
N GLN A 295 12.41 -3.47 18.88
CA GLN A 295 13.01 -3.72 20.19
C GLN A 295 13.02 -2.52 21.13
N GLN A 296 12.29 -1.43 20.84
CA GLN A 296 12.23 -0.28 21.75
C GLN A 296 11.67 -0.63 23.15
N TRP A 297 11.06 -1.81 23.26
CA TRP A 297 10.46 -2.37 24.47
C TRP A 297 11.41 -3.25 25.29
N ASP A 298 12.59 -3.59 24.75
CA ASP A 298 13.64 -4.32 25.46
C ASP A 298 14.67 -3.33 26.03
N PRO A 299 14.78 -3.18 27.36
CA PRO A 299 15.74 -2.26 27.98
C PRO A 299 17.21 -2.49 27.60
N LYS A 300 17.56 -3.67 27.07
CA LYS A 300 18.90 -3.99 26.58
C LYS A 300 19.17 -3.52 25.15
N SER A 301 18.12 -3.16 24.41
CA SER A 301 18.24 -2.68 23.05
C SER A 301 18.67 -1.21 23.01
N PRO A 302 19.56 -0.81 22.08
CA PRO A 302 19.83 0.62 21.82
C PRO A 302 18.55 1.41 21.54
N TRP A 303 17.54 0.75 20.96
CA TRP A 303 16.27 1.36 20.60
C TRP A 303 15.36 1.69 21.80
N ALA A 304 15.65 1.19 23.00
CA ALA A 304 14.93 1.58 24.21
C ALA A 304 15.20 3.04 24.60
N ASP A 305 16.39 3.55 24.30
CA ASP A 305 16.74 4.95 24.54
C ASP A 305 16.09 5.86 23.49
N GLN A 306 15.25 6.79 23.96
CA GLN A 306 14.58 7.77 23.11
C GLN A 306 15.57 8.62 22.30
N ARG A 307 16.75 8.93 22.83
CA ARG A 307 17.77 9.73 22.14
C ARG A 307 18.28 9.02 20.89
N VAL A 308 18.38 7.69 20.91
CA VAL A 308 18.76 6.88 19.74
C VAL A 308 17.66 6.92 18.67
N ARG A 309 16.39 6.80 19.06
CA ARG A 309 15.25 6.93 18.14
C ARG A 309 15.12 8.34 17.54
N LEU A 310 15.40 9.36 18.35
CA LEU A 310 15.46 10.76 17.89
C LEU A 310 16.64 10.98 16.94
N ALA A 311 17.82 10.42 17.24
CA ALA A 311 18.97 10.49 16.33
C ALA A 311 18.65 9.87 14.96
N ALA A 312 17.99 8.71 14.92
CA ALA A 312 17.53 8.11 13.68
C ALA A 312 16.57 9.04 12.91
N ASN A 313 15.65 9.72 13.58
CA ASN A 313 14.77 10.70 12.95
C ASN A 313 15.54 11.88 12.32
N LEU A 314 16.57 12.39 13.01
CA LEU A 314 17.40 13.50 12.54
C LEU A 314 18.40 13.10 11.43
N GLY A 315 18.68 11.80 11.28
CA GLY A 315 19.55 11.26 10.24
C GLY A 315 18.87 11.01 8.89
N ILE A 316 17.54 11.16 8.80
CA ILE A 316 16.78 10.94 7.56
C ILE A 316 16.52 12.29 6.87
N ASP A 317 17.14 12.50 5.71
CA ASP A 317 16.86 13.63 4.83
C ASP A 317 15.59 13.38 4.02
N ARG A 318 14.44 13.67 4.62
CA ARG A 318 13.12 13.43 4.02
C ARG A 318 12.86 14.28 2.78
N LYS A 319 13.50 15.45 2.68
CA LYS A 319 13.34 16.33 1.51
C LYS A 319 14.09 15.75 0.33
N THR A 320 15.39 15.46 0.48
CA THR A 320 16.18 14.84 -0.58
C THR A 320 15.60 13.48 -0.96
N PHE A 321 15.08 12.70 0.00
CA PHE A 321 14.36 11.46 -0.27
C PHE A 321 13.13 11.68 -1.16
N SER A 322 12.29 12.68 -0.85
CA SER A 322 11.12 12.99 -1.68
C SER A 322 11.49 13.48 -3.07
N ASP A 323 12.49 14.34 -3.17
CA ASP A 323 12.99 14.87 -4.44
C ASP A 323 13.51 13.72 -5.34
N ALA A 324 14.26 12.77 -4.76
CA ALA A 324 14.83 11.64 -5.49
C ALA A 324 13.79 10.58 -5.88
N GLU A 325 12.95 10.14 -4.95
CA GLU A 325 12.03 9.01 -5.18
C GLU A 325 10.73 9.47 -5.83
N TYR A 326 10.23 10.66 -5.50
CA TYR A 326 8.90 11.14 -5.86
C TYR A 326 8.90 12.43 -6.67
N LEU A 327 10.06 12.88 -7.15
CA LEU A 327 10.21 14.15 -7.90
C LEU A 327 9.69 15.37 -7.12
N GLY A 328 9.78 15.31 -5.79
CA GLY A 328 9.30 16.35 -4.88
C GLY A 328 7.79 16.32 -4.62
N HIS A 329 7.04 15.39 -5.23
CA HIS A 329 5.60 15.25 -5.02
C HIS A 329 5.26 14.52 -3.70
N GLY A 330 6.16 13.68 -3.19
CA GLY A 330 6.01 13.06 -1.88
C GLY A 330 6.06 14.13 -0.78
N ARG A 331 5.23 14.01 0.25
CA ARG A 331 5.24 14.99 1.36
C ARG A 331 6.11 14.45 2.49
N PRO A 332 7.22 15.11 2.88
CA PRO A 332 7.98 14.73 4.07
C PRO A 332 7.05 14.56 5.28
N ALA A 333 7.13 13.39 5.92
CA ALA A 333 6.20 13.02 6.99
C ALA A 333 6.80 13.35 8.37
N PRO A 334 6.09 14.10 9.23
CA PRO A 334 6.44 14.25 10.65
C PRO A 334 5.77 13.21 11.55
N SER A 335 4.82 12.44 11.02
CA SER A 335 4.01 11.45 11.75
C SER A 335 3.71 10.24 10.87
N ILE A 336 3.37 9.11 11.50
CA ILE A 336 2.81 7.95 10.80
C ILE A 336 1.34 8.16 10.43
N ILE A 337 0.67 9.16 11.02
CA ILE A 337 -0.70 9.55 10.70
C ILE A 337 -0.67 10.45 9.45
N PRO A 338 -1.34 10.08 8.34
CA PRO A 338 -1.44 10.94 7.17
C PRO A 338 -2.11 12.27 7.50
N ARG A 339 -1.60 13.39 6.95
CA ARG A 339 -2.15 14.73 7.23
C ARG A 339 -3.59 14.94 6.75
N ASP A 340 -4.03 14.14 5.78
CA ASP A 340 -5.39 14.22 5.22
C ASP A 340 -6.41 13.40 6.02
N PHE A 341 -5.99 12.75 7.11
CA PHE A 341 -6.89 12.05 8.01
C PHE A 341 -7.62 13.01 8.95
N GLU A 342 -8.90 12.70 9.21
CA GLU A 342 -9.61 13.31 10.33
C GLU A 342 -8.86 13.06 11.64
N PHE A 343 -8.88 14.06 12.53
CA PHE A 343 -8.16 14.08 13.80
C PHE A 343 -6.63 13.99 13.66
N TYR A 344 -6.04 14.37 12.53
CA TYR A 344 -4.60 14.56 12.42
C TYR A 344 -4.13 15.76 13.26
N TRP A 345 -3.22 15.50 14.20
CA TRP A 345 -2.49 16.56 14.90
C TRP A 345 -1.20 16.86 14.13
N ALA A 346 -0.98 18.12 13.76
CA ALA A 346 0.22 18.54 13.02
C ALA A 346 1.45 18.62 13.94
N PRO A 347 2.37 17.63 13.92
CA PRO A 347 3.59 17.67 14.72
C PRO A 347 4.60 18.63 14.09
N PRO A 348 5.54 19.17 14.88
CA PRO A 348 6.73 19.78 14.33
C PRO A 348 7.50 18.78 13.44
N ALA A 349 8.15 19.29 12.39
CA ALA A 349 9.00 18.45 11.55
C ALA A 349 10.26 18.00 12.31
N TYR A 350 10.74 16.79 12.01
CA TYR A 350 12.09 16.38 12.38
C TYR A 350 13.09 16.98 11.37
N PRO A 351 13.92 17.95 11.77
CA PRO A 351 14.91 18.53 10.85
C PRO A 351 15.98 17.49 10.51
N TYR A 352 16.50 17.54 9.28
CA TYR A 352 17.70 16.79 8.94
C TYR A 352 18.91 17.47 9.60
N ASP A 353 19.46 16.84 10.64
CA ASP A 353 20.57 17.34 11.43
C ASP A 353 21.49 16.18 11.86
N PRO A 354 22.33 15.67 10.94
CA PRO A 354 23.21 14.55 11.22
C PRO A 354 24.27 14.88 12.31
N ALA A 355 24.59 16.16 12.51
CA ALA A 355 25.52 16.57 13.56
C ALA A 355 24.88 16.41 14.95
N ARG A 356 23.64 16.87 15.14
CA ARG A 356 22.88 16.62 16.37
C ARG A 356 22.56 15.15 16.57
N ALA A 357 22.26 14.40 15.51
CA ALA A 357 22.07 12.96 15.59
C ALA A 357 23.30 12.25 16.19
N LYS A 358 24.51 12.55 15.71
CA LYS A 358 25.77 12.00 16.25
C LYS A 358 26.02 12.38 17.71
N ARG A 359 25.67 13.61 18.11
CA ARG A 359 25.74 14.04 19.52
C ARG A 359 24.80 13.23 20.41
N LEU A 360 23.54 13.06 19.99
CA LEU A 360 22.56 12.24 20.73
C LEU A 360 23.02 10.79 20.87
N LEU A 361 23.61 10.21 19.82
CA LEU A 361 24.18 8.85 19.89
C LEU A 361 25.34 8.80 20.89
N THR A 362 26.21 9.80 20.92
CA THR A 362 27.32 9.90 21.88
C THR A 362 26.80 9.99 23.31
N GLU A 363 25.82 10.86 23.58
CA GLU A 363 25.17 11.02 24.88
C GLU A 363 24.44 9.74 25.33
N ALA A 364 23.96 8.93 24.38
CA ALA A 364 23.36 7.62 24.61
C ALA A 364 24.38 6.48 24.77
N GLY A 365 25.68 6.77 24.72
CA GLY A 365 26.75 5.77 24.90
C GLY A 365 27.23 5.09 23.61
N TYR A 366 26.86 5.60 22.44
CA TYR A 366 27.22 5.07 21.12
C TYR A 366 28.04 6.07 20.28
N PRO A 367 29.22 6.52 20.72
CA PRO A 367 30.02 7.54 20.02
C PRO A 367 30.52 7.09 18.63
N LYS A 368 30.56 5.78 18.37
CA LYS A 368 30.91 5.18 17.07
C LYS A 368 29.68 4.57 16.36
N GLY A 369 28.48 4.87 16.85
CA GLY A 369 27.25 4.20 16.47
C GLY A 369 27.26 2.70 16.81
N PHE A 370 26.42 1.93 16.12
CA PHE A 370 26.23 0.50 16.36
C PHE A 370 25.64 -0.20 15.13
N ASP A 371 25.67 -1.54 15.15
CA ASP A 371 25.06 -2.36 14.11
C ASP A 371 23.62 -2.72 14.53
N ALA A 372 22.64 -2.12 13.85
CA ALA A 372 21.22 -2.45 13.96
C ALA A 372 20.85 -3.76 13.23
N VAL A 373 21.86 -4.44 12.67
CA VAL A 373 21.80 -5.76 12.02
C VAL A 373 21.00 -5.76 10.71
N GLU A 374 19.69 -5.52 10.75
CA GLU A 374 18.79 -5.75 9.62
C GLU A 374 17.63 -4.74 9.59
N VAL A 375 17.25 -4.31 8.37
CA VAL A 375 15.96 -3.64 8.08
C VAL A 375 15.14 -4.57 7.19
N ALA A 376 14.06 -5.13 7.72
CA ALA A 376 13.09 -5.86 6.90
C ALA A 376 12.18 -4.89 6.13
N THR A 377 11.86 -5.20 4.86
CA THR A 377 10.91 -4.42 4.04
C THR A 377 10.18 -5.31 3.04
N ASP A 378 8.98 -4.89 2.62
CA ASP A 378 8.40 -5.36 1.37
C ASP A 378 9.34 -4.99 0.22
N ALA A 379 9.66 -5.97 -0.63
CA ALA A 379 10.59 -5.86 -1.75
C ALA A 379 10.23 -4.74 -2.72
N VAL A 380 8.94 -4.41 -2.88
CA VAL A 380 8.49 -3.27 -3.72
C VAL A 380 9.11 -1.95 -3.27
N PHE A 381 9.44 -1.83 -1.98
CA PHE A 381 9.99 -0.63 -1.37
C PHE A 381 11.47 -0.77 -0.99
N ALA A 382 12.18 -1.76 -1.54
CA ALA A 382 13.60 -1.94 -1.28
C ALA A 382 14.43 -0.69 -1.63
N PRO A 383 14.25 -0.04 -2.81
CA PRO A 383 15.01 1.17 -3.14
C PRO A 383 14.83 2.30 -2.11
N GLU A 384 13.59 2.49 -1.64
CA GLU A 384 13.28 3.50 -0.64
C GLU A 384 13.92 3.18 0.73
N ALA A 385 13.96 1.90 1.09
CA ALA A 385 14.61 1.46 2.32
C ALA A 385 16.14 1.61 2.25
N GLU A 386 16.77 1.45 1.08
CA GLU A 386 18.20 1.72 0.87
C GLU A 386 18.54 3.20 1.08
N ALA A 387 17.72 4.12 0.53
CA ALA A 387 17.91 5.55 0.73
C ALA A 387 17.85 5.93 2.23
N VAL A 388 16.93 5.34 2.99
CA VAL A 388 16.84 5.54 4.45
C VAL A 388 18.05 4.95 5.18
N LEU A 389 18.51 3.76 4.79
CA LEU A 389 19.71 3.12 5.34
C LEU A 389 20.96 3.98 5.15
N ASN A 390 21.13 4.61 4.00
CA ASN A 390 22.25 5.51 3.73
C ASN A 390 22.29 6.69 4.72
N GLY A 391 21.11 7.27 5.02
CA GLY A 391 20.97 8.33 6.04
C GLY A 391 21.38 7.84 7.44
N LEU A 392 20.89 6.67 7.85
CA LEU A 392 21.26 6.05 9.13
C LEU A 392 22.76 5.72 9.21
N GLN A 393 23.35 5.22 8.13
CA GLN A 393 24.77 4.91 8.07
C GLN A 393 25.63 6.17 8.26
N SER A 394 25.21 7.31 7.70
CA SER A 394 25.93 8.59 7.82
C SER A 394 26.09 9.09 9.28
N ILE A 395 25.19 8.66 10.17
CA ILE A 395 25.21 8.95 11.61
C ILE A 395 25.78 7.80 12.44
N GLY A 396 26.17 6.69 11.82
CA GLY A 396 26.83 5.54 12.47
C GLY A 396 25.91 4.36 12.81
N ILE A 397 24.63 4.38 12.42
CA ILE A 397 23.72 3.25 12.58
C ILE A 397 23.77 2.38 11.32
N ARG A 398 24.30 1.16 11.42
CA ARG A 398 24.55 0.27 10.28
C ARG A 398 23.55 -0.90 10.28
N ALA A 399 22.94 -1.18 9.14
CA ALA A 399 22.09 -2.36 8.97
C ALA A 399 22.12 -2.83 7.51
N ARG A 400 21.85 -4.12 7.29
CA ARG A 400 21.64 -4.66 5.94
C ARG A 400 20.16 -4.70 5.60
N LEU A 401 19.82 -4.53 4.33
CA LEU A 401 18.44 -4.67 3.89
C LEU A 401 18.05 -6.15 3.78
N ARG A 402 16.81 -6.48 4.17
CA ARG A 402 16.16 -7.76 3.92
C ARG A 402 14.82 -7.53 3.22
N PRO A 403 14.81 -7.46 1.88
CA PRO A 403 13.57 -7.41 1.12
C PRO A 403 12.84 -8.76 1.18
N MET A 404 11.52 -8.72 1.27
CA MET A 404 10.65 -9.89 1.33
C MET A 404 9.49 -9.75 0.35
N GLU A 405 9.03 -10.87 -0.19
CA GLU A 405 7.77 -10.92 -0.94
C GLU A 405 6.63 -10.40 -0.05
N ARG A 406 5.72 -9.60 -0.62
CA ARG A 406 4.71 -8.81 0.09
C ARG A 406 3.82 -9.65 1.03
N ALA A 407 3.27 -10.76 0.57
CA ALA A 407 2.40 -11.59 1.40
C ALA A 407 3.17 -12.17 2.59
N SER A 408 4.38 -12.65 2.34
CA SER A 408 5.29 -13.16 3.37
C SER A 408 5.70 -12.09 4.38
N PHE A 409 6.00 -10.87 3.90
CA PHE A 409 6.33 -9.71 4.74
C PHE A 409 5.17 -9.36 5.67
N TYR A 410 3.96 -9.17 5.12
CA TYR A 410 2.82 -8.76 5.92
C TYR A 410 2.39 -9.83 6.93
N LYS A 411 2.53 -11.11 6.59
CA LYS A 411 2.29 -12.22 7.53
C LYS A 411 3.31 -12.19 8.67
N ALA A 412 4.61 -12.13 8.37
CA ALA A 412 5.66 -12.06 9.38
C ALA A 412 5.49 -10.87 10.33
N ASP A 413 5.06 -9.72 9.81
CA ASP A 413 4.78 -8.53 10.60
C ASP A 413 3.55 -8.69 11.52
N GLN A 414 2.47 -9.31 11.03
CA GLN A 414 1.29 -9.62 11.86
C GLN A 414 1.64 -10.59 12.99
N GLU A 415 2.46 -11.60 12.68
CA GLU A 415 2.95 -12.61 13.62
C GLU A 415 4.12 -12.13 14.49
N LYS A 416 4.52 -10.85 14.38
CA LYS A 416 5.58 -10.21 15.17
C LYS A 416 6.93 -10.92 15.09
N GLN A 417 7.27 -11.44 13.91
CA GLN A 417 8.49 -12.22 13.68
C GLN A 417 9.75 -11.37 13.43
N PHE A 418 9.59 -10.07 13.21
CA PHE A 418 10.73 -9.17 13.01
C PHE A 418 11.39 -8.78 14.34
N LYS A 419 12.72 -8.79 14.36
CA LYS A 419 13.53 -8.55 15.56
C LYS A 419 14.30 -7.23 15.58
N TYR A 420 14.49 -6.56 14.44
CA TYR A 420 15.36 -5.38 14.37
C TYR A 420 14.57 -4.18 13.87
N LEU A 421 15.04 -3.53 12.81
CA LEU A 421 14.28 -2.48 12.16
C LEU A 421 13.34 -3.09 11.12
N VAL A 422 12.19 -2.45 10.96
CA VAL A 422 11.25 -2.78 9.89
C VAL A 422 10.86 -1.48 9.21
N ARG A 423 11.06 -1.39 7.90
CA ARG A 423 10.47 -0.33 7.10
C ARG A 423 9.07 -0.80 6.71
N VAL A 424 8.07 -0.05 7.14
CA VAL A 424 6.66 -0.33 6.86
C VAL A 424 6.01 0.87 6.18
N GLY A 425 4.86 0.64 5.58
CA GLY A 425 3.95 1.68 5.17
C GLY A 425 2.53 1.17 5.21
N SER A 426 1.57 2.08 5.32
CA SER A 426 0.16 1.74 5.25
C SER A 426 -0.61 2.78 4.46
N GLY A 427 -1.36 2.29 3.48
CA GLY A 427 -2.38 3.02 2.75
C GLY A 427 -3.81 2.69 3.16
N ALA A 428 -4.00 1.91 4.23
CA ALA A 428 -5.35 1.67 4.75
C ALA A 428 -5.99 3.02 5.05
N ALA A 429 -7.13 3.28 4.42
CA ALA A 429 -7.90 4.51 4.59
C ALA A 429 -8.51 4.55 5.99
N GLY A 430 -9.10 5.69 6.36
CA GLY A 430 -9.75 5.88 7.66
C GLY A 430 -9.42 7.24 8.24
N ASN A 431 -9.21 7.28 9.55
CA ASN A 431 -8.84 8.47 10.31
C ASN A 431 -7.68 8.16 11.30
N ALA A 432 -7.28 9.14 12.10
CA ALA A 432 -6.19 8.95 13.08
C ALA A 432 -6.45 7.77 14.04
N SER A 433 -7.67 7.60 14.52
CA SER A 433 -8.08 6.50 15.41
C SER A 433 -7.78 5.13 14.79
N THR A 434 -8.17 4.90 13.53
CA THR A 434 -7.90 3.62 12.84
C THR A 434 -6.40 3.32 12.70
N ARG A 435 -5.57 4.35 12.44
CA ARG A 435 -4.11 4.19 12.31
C ARG A 435 -3.45 3.92 13.66
N ILE A 436 -3.92 4.58 14.72
CA ILE A 436 -3.48 4.36 16.10
C ILE A 436 -3.85 2.95 16.57
N GLU A 437 -5.08 2.48 16.30
CA GLU A 437 -5.54 1.14 16.68
C GLU A 437 -4.65 0.05 16.09
N ALA A 438 -4.29 0.18 14.81
CA ALA A 438 -3.52 -0.85 14.13
C ALA A 438 -2.04 -0.88 14.57
N PHE A 439 -1.40 0.29 14.74
CA PHE A 439 0.06 0.39 14.81
C PHE A 439 0.63 0.91 16.13
N VAL A 440 -0.19 1.46 17.04
CA VAL A 440 0.32 2.18 18.21
C VAL A 440 -0.08 1.52 19.53
N ILE A 441 -1.35 1.17 19.69
CA ILE A 441 -1.83 0.57 20.95
C ILE A 441 -1.22 -0.83 21.15
N SER A 442 -1.06 -1.25 22.42
CA SER A 442 -0.40 -2.52 22.75
C SER A 442 -1.07 -3.75 22.12
N GLY A 443 -2.40 -3.72 21.97
CA GLY A 443 -3.18 -4.78 21.34
C GLY A 443 -3.28 -4.68 19.81
N GLY A 444 -2.61 -3.71 19.19
CA GLY A 444 -2.74 -3.43 17.77
C GLY A 444 -2.16 -4.55 16.90
N ILE A 445 -2.87 -4.89 15.82
CA ILE A 445 -2.49 -6.02 14.94
C ILE A 445 -1.11 -5.85 14.28
N ARG A 446 -0.56 -4.63 14.24
CA ARG A 446 0.76 -4.29 13.69
C ARG A 446 1.70 -3.69 14.74
N SER A 447 1.31 -3.65 16.01
CA SER A 447 2.11 -3.06 17.08
C SER A 447 3.06 -4.07 17.73
N TYR A 448 4.31 -3.70 17.96
CA TYR A 448 5.31 -4.56 18.64
C TYR A 448 5.33 -4.38 20.16
N GLY A 449 4.55 -3.43 20.67
CA GLY A 449 4.42 -3.07 22.07
C GLY A 449 3.71 -1.73 22.19
N GLY A 450 3.43 -1.28 23.41
CA GLY A 450 2.71 -0.02 23.59
C GLY A 450 2.93 0.57 24.97
N TYR A 451 2.26 1.70 25.20
CA TYR A 451 2.32 2.41 26.46
C TYR A 451 0.94 2.42 27.13
N PRO A 452 0.85 2.07 28.44
CA PRO A 452 -0.43 1.99 29.13
C PRO A 452 -1.24 3.29 29.14
N ASP A 453 -0.59 4.45 29.14
CA ASP A 453 -1.26 5.75 29.11
C ASP A 453 -1.84 6.08 27.73
N ILE A 454 -1.16 5.70 26.64
CA ILE A 454 -1.71 5.77 25.28
C ILE A 454 -2.88 4.80 25.13
N ASP A 455 -2.77 3.58 25.66
CA ASP A 455 -3.86 2.60 25.64
C ASP A 455 -5.09 3.09 26.43
N ALA A 456 -4.89 3.79 27.55
CA ALA A 456 -5.98 4.40 28.31
C ALA A 456 -6.69 5.50 27.51
N LEU A 457 -5.95 6.46 26.93
CA LEU A 457 -6.51 7.51 26.08
C LEU A 457 -7.26 6.93 24.88
N PHE A 458 -6.74 5.86 24.28
CA PHE A 458 -7.39 5.21 23.14
C PHE A 458 -8.68 4.49 23.54
N ARG A 459 -8.77 3.91 24.74
CA ARG A 459 -10.02 3.36 25.26
C ARG A 459 -11.05 4.45 25.50
N ASP A 460 -10.65 5.58 26.07
CA ASP A 460 -11.55 6.70 26.38
C ASP A 460 -12.15 7.32 25.12
N GLN A 461 -11.35 7.53 24.06
CA GLN A 461 -11.86 8.13 22.81
C GLN A 461 -12.82 7.20 22.05
N ALA A 462 -12.74 5.88 22.27
CA ALA A 462 -13.38 4.90 21.40
C ALA A 462 -14.91 4.88 21.47
N GLY A 463 -15.51 5.47 22.51
CA GLY A 463 -16.95 5.67 22.66
C GLY A 463 -17.35 7.14 22.89
N GLU A 464 -16.41 8.09 22.76
CA GLU A 464 -16.69 9.51 22.90
C GLU A 464 -17.41 10.04 21.65
N MET A 465 -18.65 10.48 21.84
CA MET A 465 -19.52 10.97 20.75
C MET A 465 -19.37 12.48 20.52
N ASP A 466 -18.83 13.23 21.49
CA ASP A 466 -18.49 14.64 21.29
C ASP A 466 -17.20 14.77 20.48
N ALA A 467 -17.33 15.31 19.26
CA ALA A 467 -16.22 15.39 18.31
C ALA A 467 -15.01 16.17 18.85
N LYS A 468 -15.22 17.22 19.64
CA LYS A 468 -14.13 18.06 20.17
C LYS A 468 -13.36 17.37 21.30
N ARG A 469 -14.07 16.71 22.23
CA ARG A 469 -13.43 15.91 23.28
C ARG A 469 -12.66 14.74 22.68
N ARG A 470 -13.25 14.08 21.67
CA ARG A 470 -12.62 13.00 20.93
C ARG A 470 -11.34 13.46 20.23
N GLU A 471 -11.39 14.62 19.57
CA GLU A 471 -10.21 15.23 18.94
C GLU A 471 -9.10 15.48 19.95
N ALA A 472 -9.41 16.07 21.12
CA ALA A 472 -8.42 16.35 22.15
C ALA A 472 -7.69 15.07 22.63
N LEU A 473 -8.42 13.97 22.83
CA LEU A 473 -7.85 12.67 23.20
C LEU A 473 -6.92 12.12 22.11
N LEU A 474 -7.37 12.13 20.84
CA LEU A 474 -6.58 11.65 19.70
C LEU A 474 -5.34 12.53 19.43
N TYR A 475 -5.43 13.84 19.64
CA TYR A 475 -4.29 14.74 19.57
C TYR A 475 -3.29 14.43 20.69
N ARG A 476 -3.76 14.18 21.91
CA ARG A 476 -2.85 13.85 23.02
C ARG A 476 -2.08 12.55 22.75
N ILE A 477 -2.72 11.54 22.17
CA ILE A 477 -2.03 10.31 21.75
C ILE A 477 -0.92 10.63 20.75
N GLN A 478 -1.22 11.41 19.71
CA GLN A 478 -0.24 11.77 18.68
C GLN A 478 0.93 12.62 19.23
N GLN A 479 0.65 13.51 20.17
CA GLN A 479 1.67 14.26 20.91
C GLN A 479 2.59 13.32 21.67
N LEU A 480 2.06 12.36 22.43
CA LEU A 480 2.86 11.37 23.15
C LEU A 480 3.70 10.50 22.21
N MET A 481 3.17 10.11 21.05
CA MET A 481 3.92 9.39 20.03
C MET A 481 5.13 10.18 19.53
N TYR A 482 4.95 11.49 19.30
CA TYR A 482 6.00 12.41 18.87
C TYR A 482 7.02 12.68 19.98
N GLU A 483 6.54 13.04 21.18
CA GLU A 483 7.36 13.30 22.37
C GLU A 483 8.27 12.12 22.70
N ARG A 484 7.81 10.88 22.46
CA ARG A 484 8.56 9.64 22.72
C ARG A 484 9.37 9.13 21.54
N ALA A 485 9.33 9.82 20.38
CA ALA A 485 9.95 9.38 19.13
C ALA A 485 9.67 7.88 18.84
N MET A 486 8.40 7.46 18.93
CA MET A 486 8.03 6.03 18.84
C MET A 486 8.37 5.39 17.49
N PHE A 487 8.46 6.21 16.44
CA PHE A 487 8.70 5.80 15.06
C PHE A 487 9.68 6.77 14.40
N ALA A 488 10.22 6.38 13.24
CA ALA A 488 10.85 7.35 12.32
C ALA A 488 10.02 7.47 11.04
N PRO A 489 9.05 8.41 10.97
CA PRO A 489 8.29 8.70 9.76
C PRO A 489 9.24 9.11 8.62
N ILE A 490 8.93 8.72 7.38
CA ILE A 490 9.78 8.99 6.21
C ILE A 490 9.05 9.97 5.29
N VAL A 491 7.95 9.51 4.68
CA VAL A 491 7.20 10.26 3.66
C VAL A 491 5.72 9.88 3.71
N GLU A 492 4.87 10.82 3.33
CA GLU A 492 3.56 10.53 2.75
C GLU A 492 3.73 10.39 1.25
N GLN A 493 3.60 9.16 0.78
CA GLN A 493 3.95 8.74 -0.57
C GLN A 493 3.06 9.42 -1.61
N ALA A 494 3.68 9.93 -2.69
CA ALA A 494 2.98 10.22 -3.92
C ALA A 494 2.96 8.97 -4.82
N GLY A 495 1.84 8.73 -5.49
CA GLY A 495 1.76 7.76 -6.58
C GLY A 495 2.10 8.46 -7.89
N LEU A 496 3.22 8.09 -8.52
CA LEU A 496 3.56 8.53 -9.87
C LEU A 496 3.15 7.44 -10.86
N ILE A 497 2.31 7.81 -11.81
CA ILE A 497 1.64 6.88 -12.72
C ILE A 497 1.96 7.30 -14.15
N GLY A 498 2.61 6.42 -14.91
CA GLY A 498 2.77 6.60 -16.35
C GLY A 498 1.46 6.33 -17.07
N VAL A 499 1.02 7.27 -17.90
CA VAL A 499 -0.23 7.20 -18.68
C VAL A 499 0.11 7.27 -20.16
N GLY A 500 -0.30 6.26 -20.91
CA GLY A 500 -0.13 6.12 -22.34
C GLY A 500 -1.07 7.00 -23.16
N THR A 501 -0.80 7.08 -24.47
CA THR A 501 -1.45 8.01 -25.40
C THR A 501 -2.93 7.72 -25.66
N ARG A 502 -3.40 6.48 -25.43
CA ARG A 502 -4.75 6.00 -25.78
C ARG A 502 -5.85 6.45 -24.81
N LEU A 503 -5.49 6.99 -23.65
CA LEU A 503 -6.46 7.37 -22.61
C LEU A 503 -6.91 8.81 -22.76
N ALA A 504 -8.22 9.03 -22.80
CA ALA A 504 -8.83 10.37 -22.83
C ALA A 504 -9.04 10.92 -21.41
N GLU A 505 -9.53 10.08 -20.51
CA GLU A 505 -9.82 10.43 -19.12
C GLU A 505 -9.26 9.38 -18.16
N VAL A 506 -8.60 9.84 -17.10
CA VAL A 506 -8.02 9.02 -16.04
C VAL A 506 -8.63 9.46 -14.71
N PRO A 507 -9.74 8.83 -14.28
CA PRO A 507 -10.44 9.23 -13.07
C PRO A 507 -9.61 8.87 -11.83
N THR A 508 -9.77 9.67 -10.78
CA THR A 508 -9.10 9.46 -9.50
C THR A 508 -10.05 9.69 -8.34
N ILE A 509 -9.90 8.90 -7.29
CA ILE A 509 -10.57 9.09 -6.00
C ILE A 509 -9.56 9.69 -5.02
N THR A 510 -9.93 10.75 -4.31
CA THR A 510 -9.07 11.41 -3.32
C THR A 510 -8.58 10.40 -2.27
N GLY A 511 -7.28 10.41 -1.98
CA GLY A 511 -6.68 9.50 -0.99
C GLY A 511 -6.52 8.06 -1.46
N HIS A 512 -6.90 7.72 -2.70
CA HIS A 512 -6.77 6.38 -3.28
C HIS A 512 -5.58 6.31 -4.27
N PRO A 513 -4.71 5.28 -4.19
CA PRO A 513 -3.50 5.22 -5.01
C PRO A 513 -3.72 4.75 -6.46
N PHE A 514 -4.90 4.20 -6.78
CA PHE A 514 -5.18 3.60 -8.08
C PHE A 514 -6.14 4.45 -8.90
N ILE A 515 -6.08 4.26 -10.22
CA ILE A 515 -7.03 4.89 -11.14
C ILE A 515 -8.38 4.23 -10.95
N SER A 516 -9.37 5.05 -10.62
CA SER A 516 -10.71 4.63 -10.22
C SER A 516 -11.65 5.83 -10.22
N PRO A 517 -12.96 5.64 -10.38
CA PRO A 517 -13.65 4.37 -10.63
C PRO A 517 -13.52 3.90 -12.10
N TYR A 518 -13.52 2.58 -12.34
CA TYR A 518 -13.16 1.99 -13.64
C TYR A 518 -14.20 2.24 -14.76
N GLU A 519 -15.47 2.43 -14.41
CA GLU A 519 -16.56 2.76 -15.34
C GLU A 519 -16.46 4.17 -15.92
N ASP A 520 -15.60 5.02 -15.35
CA ASP A 520 -15.32 6.37 -15.84
C ASP A 520 -14.09 6.45 -16.73
N LEU A 521 -13.38 5.33 -16.95
CA LEU A 521 -12.31 5.25 -17.94
C LEU A 521 -12.86 5.47 -19.35
N LYS A 522 -12.08 6.19 -20.17
CA LYS A 522 -12.37 6.43 -21.59
C LYS A 522 -11.11 6.30 -22.43
N LEU A 523 -11.22 5.59 -23.54
CA LEU A 523 -10.27 5.62 -24.64
C LEU A 523 -10.56 6.85 -25.53
N LYS A 524 -9.53 7.35 -26.22
CA LYS A 524 -9.64 8.44 -27.20
C LYS A 524 -10.39 8.03 -28.46
#